data_AF-A0A7S1JQL8-F1
#
_entry.id   AF-A0A7S1JQL8-F1
#
_cell.length_a   1.000
_cell.length_b   1.000
_cell.length_c   1.000
_cell.angle_alpha   90.00
_cell.angle_beta   90.00
_cell.angle_gamma   90.00
#
_symmetry.space_group_name_H-M   'P 1'
#
loop_
_entity.id
_entity.type
_entity.pdbx_description
1 polymer ?
#
loop_
_entity_poly.entity_id
_entity_poly.type
_entity_poly.pdbx_seq_one_letter_code
_entity_poly.pdbx_strand_id
1 'polypeptide(L)'
;EGAKTGLAAVFCSFYFFLALFFAPILASVPPWATGPALILVGSMMIKNLVHIRWDNVGEAVPAFLTVALMPLTYSIAYGLLAGLGAFVILNLPDLIWDLIQGRGFQRLRRSKNVSAKEADSKTSRDDATDFDKVEELPSTQPVTPAKGQLATGQDNDLLKV
;
A
#
# COMPACT_ATOMS: atom_id res chain seq x y z
N GLU A 1 -3.35 4.49 10.44
CA GLU A 1 -4.17 5.28 11.38
C GLU A 1 -3.80 6.74 11.19
N GLY A 2 -4.63 7.74 10.92
CA GLY A 2 -6.03 7.80 10.52
C GLY A 2 -6.27 9.22 9.98
N ALA A 3 -6.59 9.35 8.68
CA ALA A 3 -7.10 10.56 8.05
C ALA A 3 -8.56 10.35 7.64
N LYS A 4 -9.38 9.83 8.57
CA LYS A 4 -10.72 9.33 8.28
C LYS A 4 -11.76 10.43 8.06
N THR A 5 -11.49 11.66 8.51
CA THR A 5 -12.45 12.78 8.53
C THR A 5 -12.25 13.80 7.40
N GLY A 6 -11.37 13.53 6.41
CA GLY A 6 -11.09 14.45 5.28
C GLY A 6 -10.41 15.78 5.67
N LEU A 7 -10.44 16.14 6.96
CA LEU A 7 -9.85 17.36 7.51
C LEU A 7 -8.35 17.45 7.25
N ALA A 8 -7.65 16.31 7.27
CA ALA A 8 -6.23 16.23 6.92
C ALA A 8 -5.95 16.65 5.46
N ALA A 9 -6.85 16.36 4.51
CA ALA A 9 -6.68 16.77 3.12
C ALA A 9 -6.85 18.29 2.94
N VAL A 10 -7.78 18.90 3.68
CA VAL A 10 -7.98 20.36 3.72
C VAL A 10 -6.77 21.06 4.30
N PHE A 11 -6.23 20.56 5.42
CA PHE A 11 -4.97 21.10 5.95
C PHE A 11 -3.81 20.86 4.98
N CYS A 12 -3.69 19.68 4.37
CA CYS A 12 -2.61 19.40 3.42
C CYS A 12 -2.63 20.35 2.21
N SER A 13 -3.79 20.62 1.62
CA SER A 13 -3.90 21.57 0.50
C SER A 13 -3.66 23.01 0.94
N PHE A 14 -4.14 23.41 2.12
CA PHE A 14 -3.88 24.73 2.69
C PHE A 14 -2.38 24.96 2.96
N TYR A 15 -1.69 23.99 3.57
CA TYR A 15 -0.25 24.04 3.79
C TYR A 15 0.55 23.96 2.48
N PHE A 16 0.10 23.19 1.49
CA PHE A 16 0.72 23.18 0.16
C PHE A 16 0.60 24.55 -0.54
N PHE A 17 -0.56 25.20 -0.42
CA PHE A 17 -0.77 26.56 -0.93
C PHE A 17 0.13 27.58 -0.21
N LEU A 18 0.22 27.49 1.12
CA LEU A 18 1.10 28.34 1.90
C LEU A 18 2.59 28.09 1.54
N ALA A 19 2.98 26.84 1.29
CA ALA A 19 4.34 26.47 0.88
C ALA A 19 4.77 27.09 -0.45
N LEU A 20 3.85 27.42 -1.37
CA LEU A 20 4.19 28.11 -2.62
C LEU A 20 4.78 29.51 -2.36
N PHE A 21 4.36 30.22 -1.31
CA PHE A 21 4.97 31.48 -0.91
C PHE A 21 6.39 31.30 -0.34
N PHE A 22 6.67 30.13 0.25
CA PHE A 22 7.98 29.76 0.77
C PHE A 22 8.87 29.05 -0.27
N ALA A 23 8.36 28.78 -1.48
CA ALA A 23 9.13 28.22 -2.59
C ALA A 23 10.47 28.94 -2.88
N PRO A 24 10.56 30.30 -2.88
CA PRO A 24 11.85 30.97 -3.09
C PRO A 24 12.86 30.73 -1.96
N ILE A 25 12.40 30.46 -0.73
CA ILE A 25 13.27 30.10 0.40
C ILE A 25 13.76 28.65 0.26
N LEU A 26 12.86 27.75 -0.16
CA LEU A 26 13.21 26.36 -0.44
C LEU A 26 14.16 26.20 -1.64
N ALA A 27 14.14 27.13 -2.59
CA ALA A 27 15.08 27.15 -3.72
C ALA A 27 16.54 27.38 -3.29
N SER A 28 16.78 27.90 -2.08
CA SER A 28 18.14 28.03 -1.51
C SER A 28 18.65 26.72 -0.90
N VAL A 29 17.81 25.67 -0.81
CA VAL A 29 18.22 24.36 -0.28
C VAL A 29 19.04 23.63 -1.35
N PRO A 30 20.22 23.08 -1.00
CA PRO A 30 21.04 22.38 -1.95
C PRO A 30 20.38 21.11 -2.54
N PRO A 31 20.62 20.80 -3.83
CA PRO A 31 19.97 19.68 -4.51
C PRO A 31 20.40 18.29 -4.01
N TRP A 32 21.52 18.17 -3.30
CA TRP A 32 21.96 16.88 -2.75
C TRP A 32 21.12 16.40 -1.56
N ALA A 33 20.38 17.31 -0.90
CA ALA A 33 19.57 16.98 0.26
C ALA A 33 18.34 16.12 -0.07
N THR A 34 17.84 16.17 -1.31
CA THR A 34 16.62 15.45 -1.74
C THR A 34 16.88 14.00 -2.13
N GLY A 35 18.13 13.64 -2.44
CA GLY A 35 18.55 12.28 -2.82
C GLY A 35 18.12 11.19 -1.83
N PRO A 36 18.49 11.26 -0.53
CA PRO A 36 18.11 10.23 0.45
C PRO A 36 16.60 10.11 0.64
N ALA A 37 15.86 11.22 0.52
CA ALA A 37 14.39 11.21 0.61
C ALA A 37 13.76 10.43 -0.57
N LEU A 38 14.24 10.65 -1.79
CA LEU A 38 13.79 9.93 -2.99
C LEU A 38 14.05 8.42 -2.90
N ILE A 39 15.19 8.02 -2.33
CA ILE A 39 15.55 6.60 -2.13
C ILE A 39 14.59 5.94 -1.14
N LEU A 40 14.31 6.59 0.00
CA LEU A 40 13.38 6.08 1.01
C LEU A 40 11.96 5.94 0.45
N VAL A 41 11.45 6.98 -0.22
CA VAL A 41 10.11 6.96 -0.82
C VAL A 41 10.02 5.89 -1.91
N GLY A 42 11.03 5.79 -2.78
CA GLY A 42 11.10 4.75 -3.81
C GLY A 42 11.07 3.34 -3.23
N SER A 43 11.84 3.10 -2.16
CA SER A 43 11.85 1.82 -1.46
C SER A 43 10.51 1.47 -0.80
N MET A 44 9.73 2.47 -0.39
CA MET A 44 8.42 2.24 0.19
C MET A 44 7.37 1.95 -0.90
N MET A 45 7.46 2.64 -2.05
CA MET A 45 6.54 2.45 -3.18
C MET A 45 6.74 1.12 -3.91
N ILE A 46 7.98 0.61 -4.00
CA ILE A 46 8.27 -0.67 -4.67
C ILE A 46 7.54 -1.84 -4.00
N LYS A 47 7.26 -1.76 -2.68
CA LYS A 47 6.56 -2.80 -1.92
C LYS A 47 5.18 -3.11 -2.51
N ASN A 48 4.54 -2.13 -3.12
CA ASN A 48 3.23 -2.34 -3.73
C ASN A 48 3.28 -3.24 -4.98
N LEU A 49 4.43 -3.37 -5.65
CA LEU A 49 4.61 -4.26 -6.80
C LEU A 49 4.54 -5.75 -6.41
N VAL A 50 4.79 -6.08 -5.14
CA VAL A 50 4.75 -7.47 -4.64
C VAL A 50 3.31 -7.99 -4.55
N HIS A 51 2.32 -7.10 -4.45
CA HIS A 51 0.90 -7.48 -4.39
C HIS A 51 0.31 -7.92 -5.75
N ILE A 52 1.11 -7.87 -6.82
CA ILE A 52 0.70 -8.30 -8.16
C ILE A 52 0.71 -9.84 -8.21
N ARG A 53 -0.32 -10.44 -8.82
CA ARG A 53 -0.41 -11.91 -8.99
C ARG A 53 0.53 -12.36 -10.12
N TRP A 54 1.71 -12.81 -9.75
CA TRP A 54 2.74 -13.27 -10.70
C TRP A 54 2.40 -14.61 -11.37
N ASP A 55 1.44 -15.36 -10.82
CA ASP A 55 1.01 -16.65 -11.37
C ASP A 55 0.28 -16.53 -12.72
N ASN A 56 -0.35 -15.37 -12.97
CA ASN A 56 -1.08 -15.11 -14.22
C ASN A 56 -0.23 -14.30 -15.18
N VAL A 57 0.18 -14.92 -16.29
CA VAL A 57 1.00 -14.29 -17.34
C VAL A 57 0.35 -13.01 -17.89
N GLY A 58 -0.99 -12.97 -17.96
CA GLY A 58 -1.75 -11.80 -18.43
C GLY A 58 -1.64 -10.55 -17.53
N GLU A 59 -1.26 -10.70 -16.26
CA GLU A 59 -1.04 -9.59 -15.32
C GLU A 59 0.45 -9.38 -15.01
N ALA A 60 1.24 -10.47 -15.00
CA ALA A 60 2.66 -10.44 -14.69
C ALA A 60 3.51 -9.74 -15.78
N VAL A 61 3.26 -10.06 -17.05
CA VAL A 61 3.99 -9.48 -18.19
C VAL A 61 3.81 -7.95 -18.30
N PRO A 62 2.58 -7.40 -18.28
CA PRO A 62 2.40 -5.95 -18.37
C PRO A 62 2.98 -5.21 -17.16
N ALA A 63 2.85 -5.77 -15.95
CA ALA A 63 3.43 -5.19 -14.74
C ALA A 63 4.97 -5.10 -14.81
N PHE A 64 5.62 -6.18 -15.24
CA PHE A 64 7.08 -6.20 -15.44
C PHE A 64 7.52 -5.18 -16.49
N LEU A 65 6.78 -5.11 -17.61
CA LEU A 65 7.10 -4.20 -18.69
C LEU A 65 6.98 -2.73 -18.27
N THR A 66 5.97 -2.35 -17.49
CA THR A 66 5.84 -0.98 -16.95
C THR A 66 7.02 -0.60 -16.06
N VAL A 67 7.42 -1.49 -15.14
CA VAL A 67 8.49 -1.21 -14.17
C VAL A 67 9.85 -1.13 -14.85
N ALA A 68 10.10 -1.97 -15.86
CA ALA A 68 11.35 -1.97 -16.61
C ALA A 68 11.45 -0.78 -17.58
N LEU A 69 10.36 -0.42 -18.27
CA LEU A 69 10.38 0.64 -19.28
C LEU A 69 10.38 2.05 -18.69
N MET A 70 9.76 2.27 -17.51
CA MET A 70 9.74 3.58 -16.87
C MET A 70 11.15 4.20 -16.71
N PRO A 71 12.15 3.52 -16.13
CA PRO A 71 13.53 4.03 -16.07
C PRO A 71 14.23 3.98 -17.44
N LEU A 72 13.99 2.95 -18.26
CA LEU A 72 14.66 2.79 -19.56
C LEU A 72 14.33 3.92 -20.54
N THR A 73 13.06 4.33 -20.58
CA THR A 73 12.56 5.37 -21.50
C THR A 73 12.67 6.77 -20.91
N TYR A 74 13.16 6.91 -19.66
CA TYR A 74 13.18 8.17 -18.90
C TYR A 74 11.84 8.93 -18.91
N SER A 75 10.74 8.21 -19.14
CA SER A 75 9.41 8.77 -19.33
C SER A 75 8.37 7.84 -18.73
N ILE A 76 7.69 8.37 -17.72
CA ILE A 76 6.60 7.68 -17.02
C ILE A 76 5.45 7.40 -17.98
N ALA A 77 5.17 8.30 -18.93
CA ALA A 77 4.09 8.14 -19.89
C ALA A 77 4.32 6.95 -20.83
N TYR A 78 5.52 6.82 -21.41
CA TYR A 78 5.82 5.73 -22.34
C TYR A 78 5.89 4.36 -21.64
N GLY A 79 6.48 4.29 -20.43
CA GLY A 79 6.50 3.05 -19.66
C GLY A 79 5.10 2.55 -19.27
N LEU A 80 4.22 3.48 -18.89
CA LEU A 80 2.84 3.16 -18.53
C LEU A 80 2.01 2.77 -19.76
N LEU A 81 2.20 3.46 -20.88
CA LEU A 81 1.52 3.14 -22.15
C LEU A 81 1.93 1.76 -22.67
N ALA A 82 3.22 1.43 -22.65
CA ALA A 82 3.70 0.13 -23.12
C ALA A 82 3.20 -1.03 -22.26
N GLY A 83 3.16 -0.88 -20.94
CA GLY A 83 2.58 -1.90 -20.06
C GLY A 83 1.06 -2.05 -20.23
N LEU A 84 0.32 -0.94 -20.37
CA LEU A 84 -1.11 -0.98 -20.66
C LEU A 84 -1.37 -1.62 -22.04
N GLY A 85 -0.54 -1.30 -23.04
CA GLY A 85 -0.59 -1.91 -24.37
C GLY A 85 -0.38 -3.41 -24.31
N ALA A 86 0.63 -3.89 -23.55
CA ALA A 86 0.85 -5.32 -23.35
C ALA A 86 -0.33 -6.00 -22.65
N PHE A 87 -0.95 -5.36 -21.65
CA PHE A 87 -2.14 -5.88 -20.98
C PHE A 87 -3.31 -6.05 -21.97
N VAL A 88 -3.56 -5.02 -22.78
CA VAL A 88 -4.62 -5.03 -23.80
C VAL A 88 -4.35 -6.12 -24.84
N ILE A 89 -3.12 -6.25 -25.33
CA ILE A 89 -2.73 -7.26 -26.33
C ILE A 89 -2.92 -8.69 -25.79
N LEU A 90 -2.56 -8.95 -24.53
CA LEU A 90 -2.69 -10.28 -23.93
C LEU A 90 -4.14 -10.64 -23.57
N ASN A 91 -4.93 -9.68 -23.08
CA ASN A 91 -6.32 -9.93 -22.70
C ASN A 91 -7.31 -9.80 -23.87
N LEU A 92 -6.94 -9.14 -24.97
CA LEU A 92 -7.74 -9.03 -26.20
C LEU A 92 -8.24 -10.38 -26.74
N PRO A 93 -7.38 -11.39 -26.96
CA PRO A 93 -7.84 -12.66 -27.52
C PRO A 93 -8.79 -13.40 -26.58
N ASP A 94 -8.53 -13.38 -25.26
CA ASP A 94 -9.41 -13.97 -24.27
C ASP A 94 -10.75 -13.22 -24.18
N LEU A 95 -10.73 -11.89 -24.31
CA LEU A 95 -11.93 -11.06 -24.35
C LEU A 95 -12.77 -11.35 -25.60
N ILE A 96 -12.14 -11.47 -26.78
CA ILE A 96 -12.83 -11.80 -28.04
C ILE A 96 -13.47 -13.19 -27.94
N TRP A 97 -12.76 -14.15 -27.34
CA TRP A 97 -13.29 -15.49 -27.12
C TRP A 97 -14.51 -15.49 -26.18
N ASP A 98 -14.46 -14.74 -25.08
CA ASP A 98 -15.58 -14.63 -24.13
C ASP A 98 -16.76 -13.86 -24.72
N LEU A 99 -16.49 -12.90 -25.62
CA LEU A 99 -17.49 -12.14 -26.37
C LEU A 99 -18.25 -13.02 -27.38
N ILE A 100 -17.53 -13.88 -28.13
CA ILE A 100 -18.11 -14.82 -29.09
C ILE A 100 -18.96 -15.89 -28.37
N GLN A 101 -18.59 -16.28 -27.15
CA GLN A 101 -19.33 -17.29 -26.38
C GLN A 101 -20.57 -16.75 -25.63
N GLY A 102 -20.90 -15.46 -25.73
CA GLY A 102 -22.10 -14.90 -25.09
C GLY A 102 -22.10 -15.01 -23.56
N ARG A 103 -20.93 -15.18 -22.92
CA ARG A 103 -20.78 -15.33 -21.46
C ARG A 103 -20.82 -14.01 -20.68
N GLY A 104 -21.13 -12.90 -21.34
CA GLY A 104 -20.98 -11.53 -20.82
C GLY A 104 -21.80 -11.12 -19.59
N PHE A 105 -22.78 -11.92 -19.14
CA PHE A 105 -23.74 -11.43 -18.14
C PHE A 105 -23.47 -11.82 -16.68
N GLN A 106 -22.71 -12.89 -16.39
CA GLN A 106 -22.69 -13.45 -15.03
C GLN A 106 -21.74 -12.73 -14.05
N ARG A 107 -20.69 -12.04 -14.53
CA ARG A 107 -19.68 -11.42 -13.63
C ARG A 107 -20.19 -10.19 -12.89
N LEU A 108 -21.14 -9.45 -13.46
CA LEU A 108 -21.73 -8.24 -12.85
C LEU A 108 -22.58 -8.55 -11.60
N ARG A 109 -23.17 -9.74 -11.52
CA ARG A 109 -24.05 -10.14 -10.42
C ARG A 109 -23.30 -10.42 -9.12
N ARG A 110 -22.05 -10.88 -9.22
CA ARG A 110 -21.23 -11.25 -8.05
C ARG A 110 -20.67 -10.01 -7.33
N SER A 111 -20.39 -8.94 -8.05
CA SER A 111 -19.89 -7.68 -7.47
C SER A 111 -20.92 -6.96 -6.59
N LYS A 112 -22.21 -6.94 -6.99
CA LYS A 112 -23.29 -6.37 -6.15
C LYS A 112 -23.43 -7.09 -4.81
N ASN A 113 -23.34 -8.42 -4.79
CA ASN A 113 -23.46 -9.20 -3.56
C ASN A 113 -22.28 -8.99 -2.60
N VAL A 114 -21.08 -8.74 -3.14
CA VAL A 114 -19.88 -8.44 -2.33
C VAL A 114 -19.94 -7.00 -1.80
N SER A 115 -20.36 -6.03 -2.63
CA SER A 115 -20.54 -4.64 -2.17
C SER A 115 -21.65 -4.50 -1.12
N ALA A 116 -22.72 -5.31 -1.22
CA ALA A 116 -23.77 -5.35 -0.21
C ALA A 116 -23.28 -5.94 1.13
N LYS A 117 -22.43 -6.97 1.08
CA LYS A 117 -21.84 -7.60 2.27
C LYS A 117 -20.79 -6.69 2.96
N GLU A 118 -20.05 -5.92 2.18
CA GLU A 118 -19.04 -4.96 2.67
C GLU A 118 -19.70 -3.76 3.37
N ALA A 119 -20.85 -3.29 2.87
CA ALA A 119 -21.61 -2.19 3.48
C ALA A 119 -22.22 -2.61 4.84
N ASP A 120 -22.79 -3.81 4.91
CA ASP A 120 -23.39 -4.37 6.13
C ASP A 120 -22.36 -4.60 7.25
N SER A 121 -21.15 -5.07 6.88
CA SER A 121 -20.07 -5.27 7.85
C SER A 121 -19.44 -3.98 8.38
N LYS A 122 -19.56 -2.84 7.68
CA LYS A 122 -19.02 -1.56 8.14
C LYS A 122 -19.98 -0.86 9.10
N THR A 123 -21.28 -0.90 8.82
CA THR A 123 -22.32 -0.38 9.71
C THR A 123 -22.26 -1.01 11.11
N SER A 124 -22.12 -2.33 11.23
CA SER A 124 -22.05 -2.99 12.54
C SER A 124 -20.75 -2.76 13.32
N ARG A 125 -19.68 -2.26 12.69
CA ARG A 125 -18.40 -1.98 13.37
C ARG A 125 -18.33 -0.55 13.91
N ASP A 126 -18.92 0.41 13.20
CA ASP A 126 -18.87 1.81 13.60
C ASP A 126 -19.71 2.05 14.87
N ASP A 127 -20.81 1.29 15.05
CA ASP A 127 -21.67 1.33 16.24
C ASP A 127 -21.00 0.78 17.51
N ALA A 128 -20.03 -0.12 17.38
CA ALA A 128 -19.31 -0.70 18.53
C ALA A 128 -18.17 0.20 19.02
N THR A 129 -17.63 1.08 18.16
CA THR A 129 -16.47 1.92 18.48
C THR A 129 -16.80 3.28 19.10
N ASP A 130 -18.09 3.63 19.20
CA ASP A 130 -18.53 4.93 19.76
C ASP A 130 -18.64 4.90 21.31
N PHE A 131 -18.77 3.72 21.93
CA PHE A 131 -18.91 3.58 23.38
C PHE A 131 -17.57 3.48 24.15
N ASP A 132 -16.46 3.14 23.48
CA ASP A 132 -15.15 2.98 24.14
C ASP A 132 -14.43 4.31 24.41
N LYS A 133 -14.93 5.44 23.89
CA LYS A 133 -14.20 6.73 23.94
C LYS A 133 -14.46 7.57 25.21
N VAL A 134 -15.24 7.07 26.17
CA VAL A 134 -15.57 7.81 27.40
C VAL A 134 -14.87 7.26 28.66
N GLU A 135 -14.20 6.10 28.60
CA GLU A 135 -13.76 5.39 29.83
C GLU A 135 -12.23 5.26 30.08
N GLU A 136 -11.33 5.86 29.28
CA GLU A 136 -9.89 5.79 29.60
C GLU A 136 -9.13 7.13 29.55
N LEU A 137 -9.00 7.78 30.72
CA LEU A 137 -7.80 8.45 31.26
C LEU A 137 -7.97 8.59 32.79
N PRO A 138 -6.92 8.68 33.65
CA PRO A 138 -5.56 8.11 33.63
C PRO A 138 -5.10 7.53 35.00
N SER A 139 -4.32 6.45 35.04
CA SER A 139 -3.35 6.04 36.09
C SER A 139 -2.93 4.61 35.75
N THR A 140 -1.68 4.19 35.63
CA THR A 140 -0.55 4.29 36.56
C THR A 140 0.65 3.69 35.80
N GLN A 141 1.84 4.31 35.87
CA GLN A 141 3.10 3.62 35.56
C GLN A 141 3.32 2.50 36.60
N PRO A 142 4.02 1.38 36.31
CA PRO A 142 5.47 1.40 36.54
C PRO A 142 6.35 0.54 35.60
N VAL A 143 7.57 1.05 35.47
CA VAL A 143 8.90 0.47 35.24
C VAL A 143 9.14 -1.05 35.43
N THR A 144 9.95 -1.59 34.50
CA THR A 144 10.92 -2.71 34.60
C THR A 144 10.44 -4.15 34.40
N PRO A 145 10.99 -4.90 33.42
CA PRO A 145 10.94 -6.36 33.43
C PRO A 145 12.10 -6.92 34.28
N ALA A 146 11.79 -7.52 35.42
CA ALA A 146 12.74 -8.27 36.23
C ALA A 146 12.29 -9.73 36.42
N LYS A 147 13.16 -10.64 35.96
CA LYS A 147 13.33 -12.06 36.31
C LYS A 147 12.26 -13.08 35.87
N GLY A 148 12.76 -14.18 35.29
CA GLY A 148 12.14 -15.48 35.56
C GLY A 148 12.16 -16.56 34.49
N GLN A 149 13.09 -16.59 33.52
CA GLN A 149 13.31 -17.80 32.71
C GLN A 149 14.78 -18.22 32.74
N LEU A 150 15.18 -18.78 33.88
CA LEU A 150 16.35 -19.65 34.04
C LEU A 150 15.85 -21.09 33.93
N ALA A 151 15.69 -21.60 32.72
CA ALA A 151 15.68 -23.04 32.46
C ALA A 151 17.14 -23.47 32.28
N THR A 152 17.89 -23.53 33.39
CA THR A 152 19.24 -24.11 33.43
C THR A 152 19.10 -25.51 34.00
N GLY A 153 19.07 -26.49 33.12
CA GLY A 153 18.81 -27.86 33.51
C GLY A 153 18.99 -28.80 32.33
N GLN A 154 20.06 -28.63 31.57
CA GLN A 154 20.63 -29.68 30.73
C GLN A 154 21.99 -29.24 30.20
N ASP A 155 22.92 -30.19 30.22
CA ASP A 155 24.22 -30.18 29.55
C ASP A 155 25.42 -29.55 30.28
N ASN A 156 25.72 -30.10 31.46
CA ASN A 156 27.08 -30.09 32.00
C ASN A 156 27.74 -31.43 31.70
N ASP A 157 28.07 -31.70 30.43
CA ASP A 157 28.95 -32.82 30.07
C ASP A 157 29.84 -32.56 28.83
N LEU A 158 30.16 -31.29 28.53
CA LEU A 158 31.17 -30.95 27.53
C LEU A 158 31.96 -29.70 27.92
N LEU A 159 33.17 -29.94 28.45
CA LEU A 159 34.38 -29.09 28.63
C LEU A 159 34.99 -29.46 30.00
N LYS A 160 35.54 -30.67 30.20
CA LYS A 160 36.92 -31.11 29.87
C LYS A 160 38.03 -30.09 30.19
N VAL A 161 38.99 -30.61 30.97
CA VAL A 161 40.41 -30.23 31.17
C VAL A 161 40.71 -29.14 32.19
#